data_AF-A0A1G7DW74-F1
#
_entry.id   AF-A0A1G7DW74-F1
#
_cell.length_a   1.000
_cell.length_b   1.000
_cell.length_c   1.000
_cell.angle_alpha   90.00
_cell.angle_beta   90.00
_cell.angle_gamma   90.00
#
_symmetry.space_group_name_H-M   'P 1'
#
loop_
_entity.id
_entity.type
_entity.pdbx_description
1 polymer ?
#
loop_
_entity_poly.entity_id
_entity_poly.type
_entity_poly.pdbx_seq_one_letter_code
_entity_poly.pdbx_strand_id
1 'polypeptide(L)' 'MYKAINCGKCPLNGTCHKSKGDRVIQVNVNLERQKQQADQLLKSEEGIQKRKRRCFDVEPVFGNIKHNHNFRRFMLRG' A
#
# COMPACT_ATOMS: atom_id res chain seq x y z
N MET A 1 -7.47 -17.13 9.94
CA MET A 1 -8.24 -17.62 8.77
C MET A 1 -9.69 -17.69 9.20
N TYR A 2 -10.57 -16.94 8.57
CA TYR A 2 -12.01 -16.96 8.88
C TYR A 2 -12.73 -17.73 7.79
N LYS A 3 -13.47 -18.78 8.15
CA LYS A 3 -14.23 -19.60 7.21
C LYS A 3 -15.70 -19.57 7.62
N ALA A 4 -16.59 -19.39 6.65
CA ALA A 4 -18.03 -19.50 6.89
C ALA A 4 -18.40 -20.96 7.24
N ILE A 5 -19.35 -21.12 8.17
CA ILE A 5 -19.69 -22.43 8.73
C ILE A 5 -20.45 -23.31 7.71
N ASN A 6 -21.36 -22.72 6.93
CA ASN A 6 -22.11 -23.43 5.89
C ASN A 6 -22.69 -22.45 4.86
N CYS A 7 -22.07 -22.36 3.68
CA CYS A 7 -22.58 -21.55 2.57
C CYS A 7 -23.56 -22.31 1.67
N GLY A 8 -23.69 -23.64 1.80
CA GLY A 8 -24.48 -24.48 0.90
C GLY A 8 -25.99 -24.19 0.93
N LYS A 9 -26.54 -23.78 2.07
CA LYS A 9 -27.96 -23.38 2.23
C LYS A 9 -28.13 -21.87 2.48
N CYS A 10 -27.09 -21.07 2.24
CA CYS A 10 -27.15 -19.65 2.53
C CYS A 10 -27.97 -18.91 1.46
N PRO A 11 -29.06 -18.19 1.84
CA PRO A 11 -29.90 -17.47 0.88
C PRO A 11 -29.16 -16.31 0.19
N LEU A 12 -28.04 -15.86 0.76
CA LEU A 12 -27.21 -14.77 0.23
C LEU A 12 -25.98 -15.28 -0.55
N ASN A 13 -25.86 -16.59 -0.81
CA ASN A 13 -24.65 -17.18 -1.41
C ASN A 13 -24.30 -16.51 -2.76
N GLY A 14 -25.28 -16.38 -3.67
CA GLY A 14 -25.07 -15.80 -5.00
C GLY A 14 -24.56 -14.34 -4.99
N THR A 15 -24.92 -13.56 -3.95
CA THR A 15 -24.48 -12.17 -3.78
C THR A 15 -23.24 -12.02 -2.91
N CYS A 16 -22.90 -13.04 -2.10
CA CYS A 16 -21.84 -12.99 -1.09
C CYS A 16 -20.45 -13.35 -1.65
N HIS A 17 -20.33 -14.42 -2.46
CA HIS A 17 -19.06 -14.82 -3.09
C HIS A 17 -19.29 -15.76 -4.28
N LYS A 18 -18.29 -15.92 -5.16
CA LYS A 18 -18.39 -16.75 -6.38
C LYS A 18 -17.81 -18.17 -6.24
N SER A 19 -17.34 -18.57 -5.06
CA SER A 19 -16.71 -19.88 -4.87
C SER A 19 -17.74 -21.00 -4.68
N LYS A 20 -17.39 -22.21 -5.14
CA LYS A 20 -18.26 -23.40 -5.03
C LYS A 20 -18.42 -23.93 -3.60
N GLY A 21 -17.44 -23.68 -2.72
CA GLY A 21 -17.47 -24.02 -1.30
C GLY A 21 -17.54 -22.78 -0.40
N ASP A 22 -17.49 -23.00 0.92
CA ASP A 22 -17.65 -21.92 1.90
C ASP A 22 -16.67 -20.76 1.67
N ARG A 23 -17.16 -19.54 1.90
CA ARG A 23 -16.32 -18.35 1.87
C ARG A 23 -15.19 -18.46 2.88
N VAL A 24 -13.96 -18.32 2.40
CA VAL A 24 -12.76 -18.20 3.23
C VAL A 24 -12.19 -16.80 3.07
N ILE A 25 -12.00 -16.12 4.20
CA ILE A 25 -11.28 -14.85 4.28
C ILE A 25 -9.94 -15.14 4.94
N GLN A 26 -8.87 -14.93 4.19
CA GLN A 26 -7.51 -15.01 4.69
C GLN A 26 -6.98 -13.60 4.90
N VAL A 27 -6.57 -13.31 6.13
CA VAL A 27 -5.90 -12.06 6.49
C VAL A 27 -4.41 -12.37 6.55
N ASN A 28 -3.60 -11.57 5.86
CA ASN A 28 -2.14 -11.68 5.92
C ASN A 28 -1.63 -10.88 7.13
N VAL A 29 -1.49 -11.58 8.26
CA VAL A 29 -1.03 -10.99 9.52
C VAL A 29 0.38 -10.40 9.40
N ASN A 30 1.25 -11.03 8.61
CA ASN A 30 2.61 -10.53 8.38
C ASN A 30 2.60 -9.19 7.64
N LEU A 31 1.73 -9.06 6.63
CA LEU A 31 1.56 -7.81 5.90
C LEU A 31 1.04 -6.69 6.80
N GLU A 32 0.06 -6.98 7.66
CA GLU A 32 -0.46 -6.00 8.62
C GLU A 32 0.63 -5.53 9.59
N ARG A 33 1.42 -6.47 10.14
CA ARG A 33 2.57 -6.15 11.00
C ARG A 33 3.59 -5.24 10.30
N GLN A 34 3.94 -5.57 9.05
CA GLN A 34 4.88 -4.75 8.27
C GLN A 34 4.34 -3.34 7.99
N LYS A 35 3.05 -3.22 7.67
CA LYS A 35 2.40 -1.92 7.46
C LYS A 35 2.42 -1.08 8.73
N GLN A 36 2.13 -1.69 9.89
CA GLN A 36 2.18 -1.00 11.18
C GLN A 36 3.59 -0.53 11.51
N GLN A 37 4.60 -1.38 11.32
CA GLN A 37 6.00 -1.00 11.54
C GLN A 37 6.42 0.16 10.64
N ALA A 38 6.06 0.12 9.36
CA ALA A 38 6.36 1.20 8.42
C ALA A 38 5.68 2.52 8.84
N ASP A 39 4.41 2.46 9.24
CA ASP A 39 3.67 3.65 9.68
C ASP A 39 4.29 4.29 10.92
N GLN A 40 4.67 3.47 11.91
CA GLN A 40 5.35 3.94 13.12
C GLN A 40 6.70 4.61 12.80
N LEU A 41 7.51 4.00 11.93
CA LEU A 41 8.79 4.58 11.52
C LEU A 41 8.61 5.89 10.75
N LEU A 42 7.64 5.95 9.84
CA LEU A 42 7.37 7.14 9.04
C LEU A 42 6.81 8.31 9.86
N LYS A 43 6.04 8.02 10.92
CA LYS A 43 5.45 9.02 11.83
C LYS A 43 6.33 9.36 13.03
N SER A 44 7.42 8.63 13.25
CA SER A 44 8.41 8.98 14.26
C SER A 44 9.04 10.35 13.97
N GLU A 45 9.55 11.02 15.01
CA GLU A 45 10.24 12.31 14.84
C GLU A 45 11.40 12.18 13.83
N GLU A 46 12.19 11.11 13.92
CA GLU A 46 13.27 10.83 12.97
C GLU A 46 12.74 10.67 11.53
N GLY A 47 11.62 9.96 11.35
CA GLY A 47 10.97 9.79 10.05
C GLY A 47 10.50 11.12 9.45
N ILE A 48 9.91 11.99 10.28
CA ILE A 48 9.48 13.34 9.88
C ILE A 48 10.69 14.19 9.50
N GLN A 49 11.76 14.18 10.29
CA GLN A 49 12.99 14.92 10.00
C GLN A 49 13.63 14.46 8.68
N LYS A 50 13.74 13.14 8.45
CA LYS A 50 14.21 12.58 7.18
C LYS A 50 13.32 12.98 6.00
N ARG A 51 11.99 13.00 6.19
CA ARG A 51 11.04 13.45 5.16
C ARG A 51 11.26 14.92 4.78
N LYS A 52 11.43 15.80 5.76
CA LYS A 52 11.74 17.22 5.52
C LYS A 52 13.06 17.38 4.79
N ARG A 53 14.10 16.65 5.21
CA ARG A 53 15.43 16.67 4.60
C ARG A 53 15.43 16.25 3.12
N ARG A 54 14.63 15.24 2.74
CA ARG A 54 14.51 14.79 1.34
C ARG A 54 14.14 15.91 0.36
N CYS A 55 13.33 16.87 0.78
CA CYS A 55 12.95 17.99 -0.08
C CYS A 55 14.16 18.84 -0.50
N PHE A 56 15.20 18.93 0.33
CA PHE A 56 16.38 19.74 0.04
C PHE A 56 17.50 18.93 -0.60
N ASP A 57 17.77 17.72 -0.11
CA ASP A 57 18.90 16.90 -0.58
C ASP A 57 18.61 16.27 -1.95
N VAL A 58 17.35 15.94 -2.24
CA VAL A 58 16.99 15.09 -3.38
C VAL A 58 16.53 15.92 -4.59
N GLU A 59 15.94 17.10 -4.36
CA GLU A 59 15.54 18.01 -5.45
C GLU A 59 16.68 18.40 -6.40
N PRO A 60 17.93 18.69 -5.98
CA PRO A 60 19.00 19.07 -6.90
C PRO A 60 19.33 17.98 -7.92
N VAL A 61 19.35 16.71 -7.49
CA VAL A 61 19.63 15.56 -8.36
C VAL A 61 18.51 15.37 -9.38
N PHE A 62 17.26 15.46 -8.94
CA PHE A 62 16.10 15.34 -9.84
C PHE A 62 15.90 16.58 -10.71
N GLY A 63 16.31 17.76 -10.25
CA GLY A 63 16.30 19.00 -11.03
C GLY A 63 17.18 18.89 -12.27
N ASN A 64 18.41 18.40 -12.10
CA ASN A 64 19.31 18.13 -13.23
C ASN A 64 18.72 17.10 -14.20
N ILE A 65 18.17 15.99 -13.70
CA ILE A 65 17.55 14.97 -14.56
C ILE A 65 16.33 15.52 -15.31
N LYS A 66 15.49 16.32 -14.66
CA LYS A 66 14.27 16.88 -15.27
C LYS A 66 14.58 17.99 -16.28
N HIS A 67 15.49 18.92 -15.95
CA HIS A 67 15.72 20.12 -16.74
C HIS A 67 16.90 19.99 -17.71
N ASN A 68 18.04 19.42 -17.27
CA ASN A 68 19.22 19.28 -18.14
C ASN A 68 19.12 18.04 -19.04
N HIS A 69 18.52 16.95 -18.55
CA HIS A 69 18.36 15.71 -19.34
C HIS A 69 16.96 15.56 -19.97
N ASN A 70 16.08 16.57 -19.84
CA ASN A 70 14.72 16.58 -20.40
C ASN A 70 13.90 15.32 -20.08
N PHE A 71 14.15 14.66 -18.94
CA PHE A 71 13.51 13.39 -18.63
C PHE A 71 12.10 13.59 -18.06
N ARG A 72 11.08 13.31 -18.89
CA ARG A 72 9.67 13.66 -18.61
C ARG A 72 8.86 12.61 -17.86
N ARG A 73 9.34 11.38 -17.70
CA ARG A 73 8.57 10.28 -17.06
C ARG A 73 8.25 10.47 -15.58
N PHE A 74 8.95 11.37 -14.88
CA PHE A 74 8.64 11.73 -13.49
C PHE A 74 7.64 12.88 -13.36
N MET A 75 7.18 13.47 -14.47
CA MET A 75 6.16 14.51 -14.43
C MET A 75 4.78 13.87 -14.26
N LEU A 76 4.07 14.29 -13.22
CA LEU A 76 2.74 13.79 -12.86
C LEU A 76 1.64 14.25 -13.83
N ARG A 77 1.97 15.19 -14.73
CA ARG A 77 1.11 15.65 -15.82
C ARG A 77 1.86 15.50 -17.13
N GLY A 78 1.45 14.53 -17.91
CA GLY A 78 1.76 14.30 -19.31
C GLY A 78 0.48 13.82 -19.98
#